data_AF-A0A9W7Z9E8-F1
#
_entry.id   AF-A0A9W7Z9E8-F1
#
_cell.length_a   1.000
_cell.length_b   1.000
_cell.length_c   1.000
_cell.angle_alpha   90.00
_cell.angle_beta   90.00
_cell.angle_gamma   90.00
#
_symmetry.space_group_name_H-M   'P 1'
#
loop_
_entity.id
_entity.type
_entity.pdbx_description
1 polymer ?
#
loop_
_entity_poly.entity_id
_entity_poly.type
_entity_poly.pdbx_seq_one_letter_code
_entity_poly.pdbx_strand_id
1 'polypeptide(L)'
;MSSTSNYEAPFDFEQQRGSVAEKYNLSALEGKELWMLRVPDNVSLKHFDNLTIKHPRSASNGVVGKITSGSNKYKVVSSTNGAASEFKAMAEMNLLVPDDDDENKELLTLLPGKCTELLSVVEDIEIPDSVALAEEILAREPYVRAQPENMKLQFIPYGFYSAEEYKAASNGQQTAIVMPDDAAMVPPTPKKRKKSKSVNVSSDAMNVDAQEEAKEKPKKEKKEKK
;
A
#
# COMPACT_ATOMS: atom_id res chain seq x y z
N MET A 1 36.34 12.63 -35.75
CA MET A 1 37.32 12.87 -34.67
C MET A 1 36.85 12.07 -33.46
N SER A 2 37.34 10.84 -33.29
CA SER A 2 36.91 9.98 -32.20
C SER A 2 37.79 10.24 -30.99
N SER A 3 37.26 10.98 -30.02
CA SER A 3 37.91 11.16 -28.72
C SER A 3 37.71 9.88 -27.93
N THR A 4 38.69 8.98 -27.95
CA THR A 4 38.76 7.85 -27.02
C THR A 4 38.98 8.41 -25.62
N SER A 5 37.90 8.64 -24.90
CA SER A 5 37.96 8.90 -23.46
C SER A 5 38.57 7.66 -22.79
N ASN A 6 39.70 7.82 -22.10
CA ASN A 6 40.27 6.79 -21.22
C ASN A 6 39.35 6.60 -20.00
N TYR A 7 38.20 5.99 -20.23
CA TYR A 7 37.30 5.56 -19.18
C TYR A 7 37.75 4.18 -18.70
N GLU A 8 38.07 4.08 -17.41
CA GLU A 8 38.30 2.80 -16.75
C GLU A 8 37.10 2.54 -15.82
N ALA A 9 36.43 1.41 -16.04
CA ALA A 9 35.34 0.98 -15.17
C ALA A 9 35.90 0.61 -13.78
N PRO A 10 35.08 0.66 -12.71
CA PRO A 10 35.51 0.17 -11.40
C PRO A 10 35.90 -1.32 -11.48
N PHE A 11 36.83 -1.74 -10.62
CA PHE A 11 37.51 -3.05 -10.69
C PHE A 11 36.56 -4.26 -10.78
N ASP A 12 35.40 -4.20 -10.12
CA ASP A 12 34.43 -5.30 -10.08
C ASP A 12 33.45 -5.32 -11.27
N PHE A 13 33.65 -4.48 -12.28
CA PHE A 13 32.79 -4.38 -13.46
C PHE A 13 33.51 -4.90 -14.70
N GLU A 14 32.89 -5.89 -15.35
CA GLU A 14 33.34 -6.39 -16.64
C GLU A 14 32.54 -5.72 -17.77
N GLN A 15 33.24 -5.30 -18.83
CA GLN A 15 32.58 -4.80 -20.03
C GLN A 15 31.83 -5.95 -20.71
N GLN A 16 30.50 -5.91 -20.62
CA GLN A 16 29.64 -6.82 -21.37
C GLN A 16 29.71 -6.45 -22.85
N ARG A 17 30.17 -7.39 -23.69
CA ARG A 17 29.99 -7.26 -25.14
C ARG A 17 28.52 -7.46 -25.44
N GLY A 18 27.89 -6.46 -26.07
CA GLY A 18 26.50 -6.54 -26.47
C GLY A 18 26.22 -7.80 -27.29
N SER A 19 25.00 -8.34 -27.16
CA SER A 19 24.55 -9.45 -27.99
C SER A 19 24.47 -8.98 -29.45
N VAL A 20 25.34 -9.52 -30.31
CA VAL A 20 25.43 -9.21 -31.76
C VAL A 20 24.32 -9.91 -32.55
N ALA A 21 23.17 -10.14 -31.95
CA ALA A 21 22.07 -10.79 -32.66
C ALA A 21 21.51 -9.79 -33.68
N GLU A 22 21.82 -10.00 -34.96
CA GLU A 22 21.47 -9.11 -36.08
C GLU A 22 19.99 -8.71 -36.13
N LYS A 23 19.12 -9.56 -35.58
CA LYS A 23 17.67 -9.32 -35.45
C LYS A 23 17.31 -8.09 -34.60
N TYR A 24 18.22 -7.61 -33.76
CA TYR A 24 18.04 -6.43 -32.93
C TYR A 24 18.73 -5.21 -33.50
N ASN A 25 19.34 -5.24 -34.68
CA ASN A 25 20.00 -4.06 -35.24
C ASN A 25 18.98 -2.99 -35.63
N LEU A 26 19.43 -1.73 -35.63
CA LEU A 26 18.59 -0.58 -35.94
C LEU A 26 17.81 -0.75 -37.26
N SER A 27 18.49 -1.13 -38.33
CA SER A 27 17.89 -1.38 -39.65
C SER A 27 16.89 -2.54 -39.63
N ALA A 28 17.11 -3.54 -38.78
CA ALA A 28 16.20 -4.68 -38.64
C ALA A 28 14.95 -4.33 -37.82
N LEU A 29 14.98 -3.28 -37.02
CA LEU A 29 13.85 -2.82 -36.21
C LEU A 29 12.97 -1.78 -36.94
N GLU A 30 13.45 -1.21 -38.04
CA GLU A 30 12.69 -0.24 -38.82
C GLU A 30 11.37 -0.85 -39.34
N GLY A 31 10.26 -0.12 -39.12
CA GLY A 31 8.92 -0.56 -39.50
C GLY A 31 8.30 -1.66 -38.63
N LYS A 32 8.97 -2.08 -37.54
CA LYS A 32 8.42 -3.03 -36.56
C LYS A 32 7.80 -2.31 -35.36
N GLU A 33 6.81 -2.95 -34.74
CA GLU A 33 6.27 -2.50 -33.46
C GLU A 33 7.14 -2.97 -32.31
N LEU A 34 7.41 -2.06 -31.38
CA LEU A 34 8.24 -2.33 -30.20
C LEU A 34 7.37 -2.40 -28.97
N TRP A 35 7.45 -3.54 -28.29
CA TRP A 35 6.62 -3.84 -27.13
C TRP A 35 7.51 -3.96 -25.90
N MET A 36 7.15 -3.26 -24.83
CA MET A 36 7.85 -3.35 -23.56
C MET A 36 6.98 -4.08 -22.55
N LEU A 37 7.50 -5.17 -21.99
CA LEU A 37 6.81 -5.98 -21.00
C LEU A 37 7.54 -5.95 -19.67
N ARG A 38 6.89 -5.45 -18.63
CA ARG A 38 7.36 -5.52 -17.25
C ARG A 38 6.86 -6.80 -16.60
N VAL A 39 7.80 -7.64 -16.14
CA VAL A 39 7.52 -8.93 -15.52
C VAL A 39 8.09 -8.94 -14.09
N PRO A 40 7.31 -9.36 -13.08
CA PRO A 40 7.83 -9.59 -11.74
C PRO A 40 8.87 -10.72 -11.69
N ASP A 41 9.89 -10.58 -10.85
CA ASP A 41 11.03 -11.52 -10.76
C ASP A 41 10.61 -12.95 -10.37
N ASN A 42 9.48 -13.10 -9.69
CA ASN A 42 8.93 -14.41 -9.31
C ASN A 42 8.24 -15.14 -10.47
N VAL A 43 8.05 -14.52 -11.63
CA VAL A 43 7.41 -15.14 -12.79
C VAL A 43 8.48 -15.56 -13.81
N SER A 44 8.65 -16.88 -13.97
CA SER A 44 9.57 -17.42 -14.97
C SER A 44 9.07 -17.20 -16.41
N LEU A 45 10.01 -17.02 -17.35
CA LEU A 45 9.69 -16.81 -18.77
C LEU A 45 8.91 -17.98 -19.40
N LYS A 46 9.03 -19.20 -18.85
CA LYS A 46 8.32 -20.40 -19.33
C LYS A 46 6.79 -20.28 -19.22
N HIS A 47 6.29 -19.42 -18.33
CA HIS A 47 4.85 -19.19 -18.18
C HIS A 47 4.28 -18.32 -19.31
N PHE A 48 5.13 -17.74 -20.16
CA PHE A 48 4.72 -16.88 -21.27
C PHE A 48 4.55 -17.62 -22.61
N ASP A 49 4.98 -18.88 -22.71
CA ASP A 49 4.95 -19.64 -23.97
C ASP A 49 3.54 -19.75 -24.59
N ASN A 50 2.50 -19.73 -23.76
CA ASN A 50 1.09 -19.79 -24.18
C ASN A 50 0.31 -18.51 -23.83
N LEU A 51 1.00 -17.38 -23.68
CA LEU A 51 0.34 -16.12 -23.34
C LEU A 51 -0.43 -15.58 -24.56
N THR A 52 -1.75 -15.66 -24.49
CA THR A 52 -2.63 -15.01 -25.46
C THR A 52 -2.91 -13.57 -25.03
N ILE A 53 -2.29 -12.60 -25.70
CA ILE A 53 -2.53 -11.17 -25.48
C ILE A 53 -3.57 -10.70 -26.49
N LYS A 54 -4.68 -10.15 -26.01
CA LYS A 54 -5.60 -9.41 -26.88
C LYS A 54 -4.97 -8.08 -27.25
N HIS A 55 -5.12 -7.65 -28.49
CA HIS A 55 -4.58 -6.36 -28.93
C HIS A 55 -5.08 -5.23 -28.01
N PRO A 56 -4.20 -4.37 -27.45
CA PRO A 56 -4.54 -3.34 -26.46
C PRO A 56 -5.71 -2.43 -26.87
N ARG A 57 -5.76 -2.03 -28.14
CA ARG A 57 -6.87 -1.26 -28.74
C ARG A 57 -8.26 -1.90 -28.63
N SER A 58 -8.35 -3.20 -28.36
CA SER A 58 -9.60 -3.94 -28.24
C SER A 58 -9.99 -4.26 -26.79
N ALA A 59 -9.19 -3.89 -25.79
CA ALA A 59 -9.43 -4.24 -24.39
C ALA A 59 -10.26 -3.16 -23.67
N SER A 60 -11.41 -3.54 -23.12
CA SER A 60 -12.37 -2.60 -22.51
C SER A 60 -11.91 -2.01 -21.16
N ASN A 61 -10.92 -2.61 -20.50
CA ASN A 61 -10.47 -2.24 -19.15
C ASN A 61 -8.93 -2.19 -19.01
N GLY A 62 -8.19 -2.11 -20.12
CA GLY A 62 -6.72 -2.19 -20.12
C GLY A 62 -6.16 -3.58 -19.78
N VAL A 63 -6.96 -4.55 -19.32
CA VAL A 63 -6.51 -5.94 -19.12
C VAL A 63 -6.54 -6.67 -20.46
N VAL A 64 -5.37 -7.11 -20.92
CA VAL A 64 -5.16 -7.73 -22.23
C VAL A 64 -4.90 -9.24 -22.17
N GLY A 65 -4.50 -9.75 -21.01
CA GLY A 65 -4.21 -11.17 -20.83
C GLY A 65 -4.23 -11.60 -19.36
N LYS A 66 -4.17 -12.90 -19.14
CA LYS A 66 -4.02 -13.51 -17.81
C LYS A 66 -2.96 -14.60 -17.86
N ILE A 67 -2.17 -14.71 -16.81
CA ILE A 67 -1.13 -15.73 -16.64
C ILE A 67 -1.41 -16.43 -15.31
N THR A 68 -1.17 -17.74 -15.26
CA THR A 68 -1.24 -18.49 -14.01
C THR A 68 0.12 -19.15 -13.76
N SER A 69 0.63 -18.99 -12.55
CA SER A 69 1.88 -19.63 -12.11
C SER A 69 1.63 -20.28 -10.76
N GLY A 70 1.48 -21.61 -10.76
CA GLY A 70 1.10 -22.37 -9.58
C GLY A 70 -0.27 -21.93 -9.04
N SER A 71 -0.31 -21.47 -7.80
CA SER A 71 -1.51 -20.93 -7.15
C SER A 71 -1.80 -19.46 -7.49
N ASN A 72 -0.81 -18.75 -8.03
CA ASN A 72 -0.90 -17.31 -8.18
C ASN A 72 -1.46 -16.97 -9.57
N LYS A 73 -2.41 -16.04 -9.57
CA LYS A 73 -3.03 -15.50 -10.78
C LYS A 73 -2.40 -14.15 -11.05
N TYR A 74 -2.06 -13.89 -12.30
CA TYR A 74 -1.55 -12.61 -12.75
C TYR A 74 -2.41 -12.11 -13.91
N LYS A 75 -2.56 -10.80 -13.99
CA LYS A 75 -3.17 -10.11 -15.12
C LYS A 75 -2.13 -9.30 -15.86
N VAL A 76 -2.25 -9.30 -17.18
CA VAL A 76 -1.43 -8.46 -18.06
C VAL A 76 -2.24 -7.22 -18.36
N VAL A 77 -1.72 -6.07 -17.97
CA VAL A 77 -2.34 -4.76 -18.16
C VAL A 77 -1.56 -4.01 -19.22
N SER A 78 -2.26 -3.40 -20.17
CA SER A 78 -1.71 -2.55 -21.22
C SER A 78 -2.04 -1.09 -20.95
N SER A 79 -1.12 -0.20 -21.33
CA SER A 79 -1.37 1.24 -21.38
C SER A 79 -0.88 1.78 -22.72
N THR A 80 -1.79 2.35 -23.49
CA THR A 80 -1.45 3.08 -24.71
C THR A 80 -0.82 4.42 -24.34
N ASN A 81 0.40 4.69 -24.80
CA ASN A 81 1.13 5.95 -24.62
C ASN A 81 1.37 6.39 -23.16
N GLY A 82 1.39 5.46 -22.20
CA GLY A 82 1.72 5.79 -20.81
C GLY A 82 0.70 6.70 -20.11
N ALA A 83 -0.56 6.69 -20.55
CA ALA A 83 -1.62 7.52 -19.95
C ALA A 83 -1.87 7.18 -18.47
N ALA A 84 -1.70 5.90 -18.10
CA ALA A 84 -1.74 5.46 -16.71
C ALA A 84 -0.41 5.78 -15.99
N SER A 85 -0.51 6.32 -14.78
CA SER A 85 0.63 6.75 -13.96
C SER A 85 1.68 5.64 -13.74
N GLU A 86 1.23 4.39 -13.64
CA GLU A 86 2.07 3.20 -13.46
C GLU A 86 3.03 2.95 -14.63
N PHE A 87 2.72 3.47 -15.82
CA PHE A 87 3.50 3.27 -17.05
C PHE A 87 4.35 4.48 -17.41
N LYS A 88 4.26 5.59 -16.67
CA LYS A 88 5.01 6.82 -16.96
C LYS A 88 6.52 6.58 -17.01
N ALA A 89 7.04 5.83 -16.03
CA ALA A 89 8.45 5.46 -15.98
C ALA A 89 8.88 4.66 -17.23
N MET A 90 8.06 3.70 -17.66
CA MET A 90 8.35 2.89 -18.86
C MET A 90 8.32 3.73 -20.15
N ALA A 91 7.40 4.70 -20.25
CA ALA A 91 7.27 5.57 -21.42
C ALA A 91 8.41 6.60 -21.57
N GLU A 92 9.18 6.82 -20.49
CA GLU A 92 10.34 7.71 -20.43
C GLU A 92 11.67 6.96 -20.67
N MET A 93 11.65 5.62 -20.74
CA MET A 93 12.85 4.83 -21.00
C MET A 93 13.29 4.95 -22.45
N ASN A 94 14.58 5.23 -22.64
CA ASN A 94 15.22 5.18 -23.95
C ASN A 94 15.75 3.76 -24.19
N LEU A 95 15.59 3.26 -25.40
CA LEU A 95 16.12 1.96 -25.81
C LEU A 95 17.49 2.14 -26.46
N LEU A 96 18.44 1.33 -26.00
CA LEU A 96 19.77 1.23 -26.56
C LEU A 96 19.87 -0.06 -27.37
N VAL A 97 20.36 0.05 -28.59
CA VAL A 97 20.29 -0.97 -29.62
C VAL A 97 21.64 -1.06 -30.33
N PRO A 98 22.10 -2.26 -30.73
CA PRO A 98 23.31 -2.38 -31.54
C PRO A 98 23.12 -1.72 -32.92
N ASP A 99 24.18 -1.05 -33.39
CA ASP A 99 24.27 -0.48 -34.73
C ASP A 99 25.24 -1.30 -35.59
N ASP A 100 24.92 -1.47 -36.87
CA ASP A 100 25.74 -2.19 -37.83
C ASP A 100 26.82 -1.31 -38.47
N ASP A 101 26.59 0.01 -38.49
CA ASP A 101 27.43 0.96 -39.23
C ASP A 101 28.69 1.39 -38.47
N ASP A 102 28.80 1.10 -37.17
CA ASP A 102 29.99 1.41 -36.39
C ASP A 102 30.99 0.24 -36.44
N GLU A 103 32.21 0.53 -36.94
CA GLU A 103 33.35 -0.41 -36.95
C GLU A 103 33.62 -1.02 -35.55
N ASN A 104 33.18 -0.34 -34.49
CA ASN A 104 33.06 -0.86 -33.14
C ASN A 104 31.63 -1.37 -32.88
N LYS A 105 31.40 -2.65 -33.20
CA LYS A 105 30.19 -3.44 -32.85
C LYS A 105 29.86 -3.52 -31.35
N GLU A 106 30.61 -2.81 -30.52
CA GLU A 106 30.45 -2.72 -29.06
C GLU A 106 29.71 -1.45 -28.64
N LEU A 107 29.49 -0.49 -29.55
CA LEU A 107 28.76 0.74 -29.25
C LEU A 107 27.25 0.51 -29.44
N LEU A 108 26.47 0.72 -28.37
CA LEU A 108 25.02 0.75 -28.45
C LEU A 108 24.59 2.19 -28.82
N THR A 109 23.69 2.32 -29.78
CA THR A 109 23.11 3.60 -30.19
C THR A 109 21.69 3.74 -29.65
N LEU A 110 21.22 4.98 -29.57
CA LEU A 110 19.85 5.29 -29.16
C LEU A 110 18.89 4.96 -30.30
N LEU A 111 17.91 4.11 -30.02
CA LEU A 111 16.84 3.81 -30.97
C LEU A 111 15.96 5.06 -31.18
N PRO A 112 15.85 5.59 -32.41
CA PRO A 112 14.95 6.68 -32.72
C PRO A 112 13.50 6.22 -32.60
N GLY A 113 12.85 6.58 -31.50
CA GLY A 113 11.44 6.27 -31.26
C GLY A 113 11.17 5.85 -29.83
N LYS A 114 9.91 5.52 -29.56
CA LYS A 114 9.46 4.98 -28.28
C LYS A 114 8.77 3.65 -28.50
N CYS A 115 8.72 2.82 -27.46
CA CYS A 115 7.91 1.61 -27.46
C CYS A 115 6.45 1.97 -27.77
N THR A 116 5.85 1.25 -28.72
CA THR A 116 4.47 1.45 -29.17
C THR A 116 3.49 1.00 -28.09
N GLU A 117 3.75 -0.16 -27.49
CA GLU A 117 2.86 -0.77 -26.49
C GLU A 117 3.63 -1.06 -25.20
N LEU A 118 3.03 -0.68 -24.07
CA LEU A 118 3.57 -0.88 -22.73
C LEU A 118 2.67 -1.84 -21.96
N LEU A 119 3.26 -2.93 -21.50
CA LEU A 119 2.57 -4.03 -20.84
C LEU A 119 3.20 -4.27 -19.46
N SER A 120 2.36 -4.53 -18.46
CA SER A 120 2.80 -4.85 -17.11
C SER A 120 2.05 -6.08 -16.59
N VAL A 121 2.79 -7.04 -16.07
CA VAL A 121 2.24 -8.22 -15.41
C VAL A 121 2.08 -7.90 -13.94
N VAL A 122 0.84 -7.89 -13.47
CA VAL A 122 0.48 -7.55 -12.09
C VAL A 122 -0.23 -8.75 -11.46
N GLU A 123 0.06 -9.02 -10.20
CA GLU A 123 -0.63 -10.07 -9.44
C GLU A 123 -2.13 -9.73 -9.30
N ASP A 124 -2.97 -10.73 -9.55
CA ASP A 124 -4.42 -10.61 -9.44
C ASP A 124 -4.86 -11.26 -8.14
N ILE A 125 -5.04 -10.44 -7.11
CA ILE A 125 -5.46 -10.87 -5.78
C ILE A 125 -6.99 -10.90 -5.75
N GLU A 126 -7.56 -12.09 -5.68
CA GLU A 126 -8.99 -12.28 -5.44
C GLU A 126 -9.29 -12.05 -3.96
N ILE A 127 -9.75 -10.84 -3.62
CA ILE A 127 -10.22 -10.52 -2.27
C ILE A 127 -11.66 -11.04 -2.16
N PRO A 128 -11.96 -11.97 -1.25
CA PRO A 128 -13.31 -12.48 -1.08
C PRO A 128 -14.25 -11.36 -0.62
N ASP A 129 -15.47 -11.38 -1.15
CA ASP A 129 -16.49 -10.42 -0.79
C ASP A 129 -16.94 -10.62 0.67
N SER A 130 -16.80 -9.56 1.48
CA SER A 130 -17.13 -9.57 2.91
C SER A 130 -18.48 -8.95 3.21
N VAL A 131 -19.23 -8.49 2.18
CA VAL A 131 -20.51 -7.81 2.36
C VAL A 131 -21.53 -8.70 3.07
N ALA A 132 -21.64 -9.98 2.69
CA ALA A 132 -22.57 -10.91 3.34
C ALA A 132 -22.29 -11.11 4.84
N LEU A 133 -21.00 -11.21 5.21
CA LEU A 133 -20.60 -11.34 6.61
C LEU A 133 -20.84 -10.03 7.40
N ALA A 134 -20.61 -8.88 6.76
CA ALA A 134 -20.88 -7.59 7.36
C ALA A 134 -22.38 -7.37 7.60
N GLU A 135 -23.24 -7.78 6.67
CA GLU A 135 -24.69 -7.76 6.82
C GLU A 135 -25.16 -8.70 7.93
N GLU A 136 -24.58 -9.89 8.04
CA GLU A 136 -24.87 -10.83 9.14
C GLU A 136 -24.49 -10.24 10.51
N ILE A 137 -23.32 -9.59 10.61
CA ILE A 137 -22.88 -8.94 11.85
C ILE A 137 -23.77 -7.75 12.21
N LEU A 138 -24.23 -6.99 11.21
CA LEU A 138 -25.16 -5.88 11.42
C LEU A 138 -26.56 -6.36 11.83
N ALA A 139 -27.02 -7.49 11.27
CA ALA A 139 -28.30 -8.10 11.63
C ALA A 139 -28.27 -8.75 13.02
N ARG A 140 -27.10 -9.11 13.53
CA ARG A 140 -26.95 -9.68 14.87
C ARG A 140 -27.22 -8.62 15.93
N GLU A 141 -28.25 -8.85 16.74
CA GLU A 141 -28.52 -7.97 17.88
C GLU A 141 -27.31 -7.90 18.82
N PRO A 142 -26.93 -6.69 19.26
CA PRO A 142 -25.82 -6.52 20.20
C PRO A 142 -26.11 -7.29 21.48
N TYR A 143 -25.25 -8.27 21.80
CA TYR A 143 -25.36 -9.01 23.06
C TYR A 143 -25.04 -8.07 24.23
N VAL A 144 -26.09 -7.65 24.94
CA VAL A 144 -25.96 -6.94 26.20
C VAL A 144 -25.61 -7.97 27.28
N ARG A 145 -24.49 -7.76 27.97
CA ARG A 145 -24.12 -8.62 29.09
C ARG A 145 -25.19 -8.51 30.17
N ALA A 146 -25.68 -9.65 30.65
CA ALA A 146 -26.57 -9.68 31.80
C ALA A 146 -25.87 -9.02 33.00
N GLN A 147 -26.53 -8.02 33.59
CA GLN A 147 -26.06 -7.48 34.86
C GLN A 147 -26.26 -8.56 35.95
N PRO A 148 -25.30 -8.79 36.84
CA PRO A 148 -25.47 -9.73 37.93
C PRO A 148 -26.70 -9.38 38.76
N GLU A 149 -27.54 -10.37 39.04
CA GLU A 149 -28.65 -10.20 39.96
C GLU A 149 -28.12 -9.88 41.37
N ASN A 150 -28.81 -8.99 42.10
CA ASN A 150 -28.49 -8.63 43.48
C ASN A 150 -27.19 -7.85 43.70
N MET A 151 -26.79 -6.99 42.76
CA MET A 151 -25.70 -6.05 42.99
C MET A 151 -26.12 -5.00 44.04
N LYS A 152 -25.86 -5.29 45.32
CA LYS A 152 -26.11 -4.39 46.45
C LYS A 152 -24.91 -3.45 46.66
N LEU A 153 -25.16 -2.29 47.26
CA LEU A 153 -24.12 -1.38 47.74
C LEU A 153 -23.27 -2.10 48.79
N GLN A 154 -22.07 -2.54 48.40
CA GLN A 154 -21.09 -3.12 49.33
C GLN A 154 -20.32 -2.04 50.09
N PHE A 155 -20.29 -0.82 49.55
CA PHE A 155 -19.62 0.30 50.18
C PHE A 155 -20.65 1.19 50.87
N ILE A 156 -20.65 1.12 52.20
CA ILE A 156 -21.40 2.03 53.07
C ILE A 156 -20.36 2.86 53.82
N PRO A 157 -20.28 4.18 53.60
CA PRO A 157 -19.32 5.03 54.31
C PRO A 157 -19.60 5.01 55.83
N TYR A 158 -18.54 5.18 56.62
CA TYR A 158 -18.64 5.21 58.08
C TYR A 158 -19.65 6.28 58.54
N GLY A 159 -20.58 5.89 59.42
CA GLY A 159 -21.60 6.78 59.99
C GLY A 159 -22.95 6.81 59.28
N PHE A 160 -23.18 6.00 58.23
CA PHE A 160 -24.44 6.00 57.45
C PHE A 160 -25.45 4.90 57.83
N TYR A 161 -25.15 4.04 58.79
CA TYR A 161 -26.07 2.99 59.21
C TYR A 161 -27.14 3.53 60.17
N SER A 162 -28.41 3.17 59.95
CA SER A 162 -29.41 3.26 61.01
C SER A 162 -29.15 2.21 62.09
N ALA A 163 -29.48 2.49 63.36
CA ALA A 163 -29.20 1.59 64.48
C ALA A 163 -29.88 0.20 64.37
N GLU A 164 -30.89 0.08 63.50
CA GLU A 164 -31.63 -1.16 63.26
C GLU A 164 -30.92 -2.05 62.23
N GLU A 165 -30.27 -1.48 61.21
CA GLU A 165 -29.52 -2.20 60.18
C GLU A 165 -28.21 -2.81 60.72
N TYR A 166 -27.57 -2.15 61.69
CA TYR A 166 -26.38 -2.66 62.37
C TYR A 166 -26.67 -3.96 63.14
N LYS A 167 -27.87 -4.07 63.75
CA LYS A 167 -28.29 -5.25 64.50
C LYS A 167 -28.63 -6.42 63.59
N ALA A 168 -29.20 -6.15 62.41
CA ALA A 168 -29.51 -7.18 61.42
C ALA A 168 -28.24 -7.73 60.74
N ALA A 169 -27.26 -6.89 60.42
CA ALA A 169 -25.99 -7.31 59.81
C ALA A 169 -25.07 -8.09 60.77
N SER A 170 -25.23 -7.92 62.09
CA SER A 170 -24.45 -8.65 63.11
C SER A 170 -24.92 -10.10 63.32
N ASN A 171 -26.14 -10.46 62.87
CA ASN A 171 -26.69 -11.82 63.05
C ASN A 171 -26.55 -12.71 61.80
N GLY A 172 -26.22 -12.15 60.64
CA GLY A 172 -25.80 -12.93 59.47
C GLY A 172 -24.31 -13.22 59.57
N GLN A 173 -23.93 -14.50 59.68
CA GLN A 173 -22.54 -14.96 59.72
C GLN A 173 -21.67 -14.20 58.71
N GLN A 174 -20.88 -13.25 59.21
CA GLN A 174 -19.69 -12.79 58.53
C GLN A 174 -18.71 -13.95 58.55
N THR A 175 -18.73 -14.79 57.52
CA THR A 175 -17.57 -15.62 57.24
C THR A 175 -16.45 -14.65 56.92
N ALA A 176 -15.56 -14.46 57.90
CA ALA A 176 -14.32 -13.72 57.72
C ALA A 176 -13.68 -14.22 56.42
N ILE A 177 -13.43 -13.29 55.49
CA ILE A 177 -12.58 -13.56 54.34
C ILE A 177 -11.20 -13.85 54.94
N VAL A 178 -10.88 -15.14 55.06
CA VAL A 178 -9.53 -15.60 55.35
C VAL A 178 -8.70 -15.13 54.17
N MET A 179 -7.88 -14.11 54.40
CA MET A 179 -6.81 -13.78 53.48
C MET A 179 -5.88 -14.99 53.42
N PRO A 180 -5.66 -15.61 52.24
CA PRO A 180 -4.60 -16.59 52.11
C PRO A 180 -3.27 -15.86 52.33
N ASP A 181 -2.50 -16.33 53.31
CA ASP A 181 -1.15 -15.85 53.59
C ASP A 181 -0.27 -15.97 52.33
N ASP A 182 0.43 -14.88 52.04
CA ASP A 182 1.41 -14.75 50.97
C ASP A 182 2.57 -15.73 51.17
N ALA A 183 2.63 -16.79 50.38
CA ALA A 183 3.84 -17.59 50.19
C ALA A 183 3.85 -18.29 48.82
N ALA A 184 4.04 -17.54 47.73
CA ALA A 184 4.81 -18.00 46.56
C ALA A 184 5.01 -16.85 45.55
N MET A 185 6.25 -16.37 45.48
CA MET A 185 6.83 -15.58 44.39
C MET A 185 6.43 -16.11 43.00
N VAL A 186 5.84 -15.26 42.16
CA VAL A 186 6.01 -15.30 40.69
C VAL A 186 6.18 -13.87 40.17
N PRO A 187 7.23 -13.56 39.38
CA PRO A 187 7.58 -12.20 39.00
C PRO A 187 6.61 -11.57 37.98
N PRO A 188 6.49 -10.22 37.95
CA PRO A 188 5.51 -9.52 37.14
C PRO A 188 5.99 -9.30 35.70
N THR A 189 5.22 -9.75 34.71
CA THR A 189 5.35 -9.29 33.32
C THR A 189 4.62 -7.94 33.11
N PRO A 190 5.22 -6.98 32.37
CA PRO A 190 4.79 -5.58 32.36
C PRO A 190 3.54 -5.34 31.50
N LYS A 191 2.48 -4.77 32.10
CA LYS A 191 1.31 -4.27 31.37
C LYS A 191 1.52 -2.80 30.93
N LYS A 192 1.35 -2.58 29.63
CA LYS A 192 1.33 -1.29 28.93
C LYS A 192 0.44 -0.25 29.61
N ARG A 193 0.99 0.96 29.81
CA ARG A 193 0.29 2.18 30.26
C ARG A 193 -0.83 2.54 29.29
N LYS A 194 -2.04 2.79 29.83
CA LYS A 194 -3.17 3.38 29.09
C LYS A 194 -2.98 4.89 29.02
N LYS A 195 -2.98 5.41 27.80
CA LYS A 195 -2.77 6.81 27.41
C LYS A 195 -3.83 7.72 28.03
N SER A 196 -3.38 8.71 28.81
CA SER A 196 -4.18 9.79 29.36
C SER A 196 -4.58 10.78 28.25
N LYS A 197 -5.80 11.29 28.39
CA LYS A 197 -6.46 12.29 27.53
C LYS A 197 -5.85 13.66 27.82
N SER A 198 -5.16 14.27 26.85
CA SER A 198 -4.62 15.62 26.97
C SER A 198 -5.70 16.65 26.65
N VAL A 199 -5.99 17.50 27.64
CA VAL A 199 -6.78 18.72 27.53
C VAL A 199 -5.93 19.80 26.84
N ASN A 200 -6.60 20.53 25.98
CA ASN A 200 -6.15 21.66 25.18
C ASN A 200 -5.84 22.86 26.09
N VAL A 201 -4.61 23.36 26.08
CA VAL A 201 -4.27 24.70 26.58
C VAL A 201 -3.28 25.34 25.61
N SER A 202 -3.73 26.45 25.06
CA SER A 202 -3.01 27.44 24.27
C SER A 202 -1.99 28.22 25.10
N SER A 203 -0.81 28.47 24.56
CA SER A 203 -0.15 29.80 24.53
C SER A 203 1.27 29.73 23.98
N ASP A 204 1.65 30.77 23.25
CA ASP A 204 3.02 31.26 23.01
C ASP A 204 3.98 30.49 22.10
N ALA A 205 4.00 30.93 20.84
CA ALA A 205 5.25 31.17 20.15
C ALA A 205 5.16 32.50 19.38
N MET A 206 5.98 33.47 19.81
CA MET A 206 6.36 34.69 19.10
C MET A 206 6.84 34.33 17.68
N ASN A 207 6.28 34.92 16.62
CA ASN A 207 6.64 36.20 15.99
C ASN A 207 8.10 36.26 15.52
N VAL A 208 8.33 36.36 14.20
CA VAL A 208 9.17 37.35 13.49
C VAL A 208 8.99 37.20 11.96
N ASP A 209 8.39 38.24 11.37
CA ASP A 209 8.57 38.87 10.06
C ASP A 209 8.57 38.07 8.74
N ALA A 210 7.57 38.34 7.87
CA ALA A 210 7.72 39.37 6.82
C ALA A 210 6.42 39.56 6.00
N GLN A 211 5.82 40.74 6.19
CA GLN A 211 5.14 41.65 5.22
C GLN A 211 4.56 41.09 3.91
N GLU A 212 3.23 41.20 3.71
CA GLU A 212 2.52 42.26 2.92
C GLU A 212 2.60 41.98 1.42
N GLU A 213 1.56 42.04 0.58
CA GLU A 213 0.25 42.70 0.57
C GLU A 213 -0.52 41.99 -0.60
N ALA A 214 -1.78 41.60 -0.51
CA ALA A 214 -3.00 42.41 -0.64
C ALA A 214 -3.87 41.92 -1.82
N LYS A 215 -5.12 41.58 -1.47
CA LYS A 215 -6.39 41.82 -2.20
C LYS A 215 -6.60 41.02 -3.50
N GLU A 216 -7.77 40.45 -3.80
CA GLU A 216 -9.13 40.83 -3.42
C GLU A 216 -10.08 39.63 -3.63
N LYS A 217 -10.99 39.39 -2.68
CA LYS A 217 -12.17 38.51 -2.82
C LYS A 217 -13.39 39.37 -3.29
N PRO A 218 -14.64 38.89 -3.23
CA PRO A 218 -15.32 38.05 -4.21
C PRO A 218 -16.63 38.73 -4.71
N LYS A 219 -17.31 38.17 -5.71
CA LYS A 219 -18.75 38.43 -5.91
C LYS A 219 -19.54 37.14 -6.07
N LYS A 220 -20.50 36.99 -5.15
CA LYS A 220 -21.57 36.02 -5.10
C LYS A 220 -22.78 36.47 -5.94
N GLU A 221 -23.53 35.46 -6.37
CA GLU A 221 -24.99 35.36 -6.52
C GLU A 221 -25.72 36.19 -7.60
N LYS A 222 -26.41 35.48 -8.51
CA LYS A 222 -27.88 35.29 -8.37
C LYS A 222 -28.43 34.18 -9.30
N LYS A 223 -29.34 33.40 -8.73
CA LYS A 223 -30.39 32.63 -9.43
C LYS A 223 -31.32 33.59 -10.17
N GLU A 224 -31.87 33.15 -11.30
CA GLU A 224 -33.31 33.29 -11.52
C GLU A 224 -33.87 32.20 -12.44
N LYS A 225 -35.04 31.69 -12.03
CA LYS A 225 -35.96 30.84 -12.78
C LYS A 225 -36.75 31.72 -13.75
N LYS A 226 -36.97 31.24 -14.97
CA LYS A 226 -38.29 31.08 -15.56
C LYS A 226 -38.22 30.14 -16.75
#